data_AF-A0A4R3I627-F1
#
_entry.id   AF-A0A4R3I627-F1
#
_cell.length_a   1.000
_cell.length_b   1.000
_cell.length_c   1.000
_cell.angle_alpha   90.00
_cell.angle_beta   90.00
_cell.angle_gamma   90.00
#
_symmetry.space_group_name_H-M   'P 1'
#
loop_
_entity.id
_entity.type
_entity.pdbx_description
1 polymer ?
#
loop_
_entity_poly.entity_id
_entity_poly.type
_entity_poly.pdbx_seq_one_letter_code
_entity_poly.pdbx_strand_id
1 'polypeptide(L)'
;MKKNKSMSALAGAQHAKHLAIAALSVVLLAGCASTATVGSDGQSSIEPLITQAESEMSKGRRDQAIALLNQAAKESPTNVTPWLKIANIWFDEGNYPSSILAANEALARDNNNQEAKSLLVVSGLRVAAKAVQGLVPHNPVNPNARQEAENLTKSLRQALGEKVLVPADPEKSVSQAPRQRKKVAVRAAEKAVKAAEETVAKESHSVAAPQAGNVQKISVTVEPKVGISADPFKSLK
;
A
#
# COMPACT_ATOMS: atom_id res chain seq x y z
N MET A 1 -31.23 -89.20 41.69
CA MET A 1 -30.83 -87.77 41.61
C MET A 1 -30.81 -87.32 40.16
N LYS A 2 -31.24 -86.08 39.89
CA LYS A 2 -31.56 -85.50 38.57
C LYS A 2 -30.97 -84.09 38.50
N LYS A 3 -30.62 -83.66 37.26
CA LYS A 3 -30.31 -82.29 36.73
C LYS A 3 -28.81 -82.04 36.46
N ASN A 4 -28.32 -82.04 35.21
CA ASN A 4 -28.52 -81.16 34.02
C ASN A 4 -27.74 -79.85 34.14
N LYS A 5 -26.64 -79.65 33.38
CA LYS A 5 -26.55 -79.28 31.94
C LYS A 5 -27.13 -77.89 31.69
N SER A 6 -26.28 -76.85 31.75
CA SER A 6 -26.43 -75.53 31.14
C SER A 6 -25.16 -74.71 31.41
N MET A 7 -24.81 -73.76 30.54
CA MET A 7 -23.74 -72.74 30.66
C MET A 7 -22.43 -72.94 29.87
N SER A 8 -22.45 -73.68 28.76
CA SER A 8 -21.35 -73.65 27.76
C SER A 8 -21.86 -73.27 26.38
N ALA A 9 -22.47 -72.09 26.23
CA ALA A 9 -22.88 -71.59 24.91
C ALA A 9 -23.23 -70.09 24.93
N LEU A 10 -22.40 -69.19 25.46
CA LEU A 10 -22.63 -67.75 25.29
C LEU A 10 -21.38 -66.87 25.50
N ALA A 11 -20.25 -67.19 24.85
CA ALA A 11 -19.07 -66.30 24.87
C ALA A 11 -18.35 -66.13 23.52
N GLY A 12 -18.72 -66.89 22.48
CA GLY A 12 -18.04 -66.84 21.18
C GLY A 12 -18.53 -65.76 20.21
N ALA A 13 -19.75 -65.23 20.39
CA ALA A 13 -20.39 -64.39 19.37
C ALA A 13 -20.08 -62.89 19.48
N GLN A 14 -19.60 -62.40 20.64
CA GLN A 14 -19.27 -60.98 20.80
C GLN A 14 -17.84 -60.65 20.35
N HIS A 15 -16.88 -61.56 20.54
CA HIS A 15 -15.51 -61.35 20.08
C HIS A 15 -15.36 -61.34 18.56
N ALA A 16 -16.15 -62.14 17.83
CA ALA A 16 -16.14 -62.12 16.36
C ALA A 16 -16.62 -60.79 15.75
N LYS A 17 -17.53 -60.08 16.43
CA LYS A 17 -18.04 -58.77 15.99
C LYS A 17 -17.03 -57.64 16.26
N HIS A 18 -16.34 -57.69 17.39
CA HIS A 18 -15.29 -56.71 17.70
C HIS A 18 -14.04 -56.88 16.82
N LEU A 19 -13.71 -58.12 16.45
CA LEU A 19 -12.57 -58.40 15.57
C LEU A 19 -12.82 -57.97 14.12
N ALA A 20 -14.07 -58.04 13.64
CA ALA A 20 -14.46 -57.54 12.32
C ALA A 20 -14.50 -55.99 12.23
N ILE A 21 -14.83 -55.30 13.33
CA ILE A 21 -14.84 -53.82 13.37
C ILE A 21 -13.41 -53.27 13.48
N ALA A 22 -12.50 -53.97 14.14
CA ALA A 22 -11.08 -53.60 14.21
C ALA A 22 -10.31 -53.80 12.89
N ALA A 23 -10.79 -54.67 11.99
CA ALA A 23 -10.16 -54.92 10.70
C ALA A 23 -10.52 -53.89 9.62
N LEU A 24 -11.59 -53.11 9.81
CA LEU A 24 -12.03 -52.08 8.85
C LEU A 24 -11.34 -50.72 9.05
N SER A 25 -10.70 -50.49 10.20
CA SER A 25 -10.00 -49.24 10.54
C SER A 25 -8.53 -49.18 10.10
N VAL A 26 -7.98 -50.25 9.51
CA VAL A 26 -6.54 -50.32 9.13
C VAL A 26 -6.26 -49.92 7.68
N VAL A 27 -7.27 -49.74 6.82
CA VAL A 27 -7.06 -49.52 5.37
C VAL A 27 -7.11 -48.03 4.95
N LEU A 28 -7.39 -47.09 5.85
CA LEU A 28 -7.47 -45.65 5.51
C LEU A 28 -6.19 -44.84 5.78
N LEU A 29 -5.04 -45.46 6.10
CA LEU A 29 -3.79 -44.74 6.36
C LEU A 29 -2.69 -44.86 5.28
N ALA A 30 -2.99 -45.46 4.12
CA ALA A 30 -2.04 -45.54 3.02
C ALA A 30 -2.16 -44.33 2.08
N GLY A 31 -1.80 -43.15 2.56
CA GLY A 31 -1.90 -41.91 1.77
C GLY A 31 -1.20 -40.72 2.39
N CYS A 32 0.12 -40.77 2.55
CA CYS A 32 1.04 -39.61 2.54
C CYS A 32 2.48 -40.08 2.70
N ALA A 33 3.13 -40.47 1.59
CA ALA A 33 4.58 -40.52 1.50
C ALA A 33 5.05 -39.36 0.59
N SER A 34 4.67 -38.14 0.93
CA SER A 34 5.49 -36.97 0.60
C SER A 34 6.34 -36.73 1.83
N THR A 35 7.61 -37.07 1.74
CA THR A 35 8.61 -36.79 2.77
C THR A 35 8.82 -35.28 2.82
N ALA A 36 7.97 -34.57 3.56
CA ALA A 36 8.33 -33.29 4.10
C ALA A 36 9.52 -33.55 5.04
N THR A 37 10.68 -32.98 4.72
CA THR A 37 11.84 -32.97 5.60
C THR A 37 11.51 -32.06 6.78
N VAL A 38 10.79 -32.61 7.76
CA VAL A 38 10.54 -31.95 9.04
C VAL A 38 11.87 -31.94 9.78
N GLY A 39 12.39 -30.75 10.05
CA GLY A 39 13.60 -30.59 10.86
C GLY A 39 13.39 -31.14 12.27
N SER A 40 14.49 -31.34 13.01
CA SER A 40 14.52 -31.94 14.35
C SER A 40 13.58 -31.30 15.39
N ASP A 41 13.02 -30.12 15.10
CA ASP A 41 12.14 -29.36 15.99
C ASP A 41 10.65 -29.38 15.56
N GLY A 42 10.27 -30.23 14.59
CA GLY A 42 8.88 -30.29 14.10
C GLY A 42 8.48 -29.14 13.17
N GLN A 43 9.43 -28.28 12.79
CA GLN A 43 9.21 -27.17 11.86
C GLN A 43 9.57 -27.57 10.43
N SER A 44 8.73 -27.18 9.46
CA SER A 44 9.08 -27.26 8.04
C SER A 44 10.29 -26.38 7.76
N SER A 45 11.32 -26.95 7.13
CA SER A 45 12.48 -26.19 6.67
C SER A 45 12.07 -25.32 5.48
N ILE A 46 11.99 -24.00 5.67
CA ILE A 46 11.70 -23.04 4.59
C ILE A 46 12.93 -22.69 3.74
N GLU A 47 14.12 -23.14 4.15
CA GLU A 47 15.40 -22.85 3.50
C GLU A 47 15.43 -23.17 1.99
N PRO A 48 14.87 -24.32 1.53
CA PRO A 48 14.83 -24.62 0.09
C PRO A 48 13.99 -23.60 -0.69
N LEU A 49 12.88 -23.12 -0.13
CA LEU A 49 12.02 -22.11 -0.77
C LEU A 49 12.73 -20.78 -0.87
N ILE A 50 13.47 -20.39 0.18
CA ILE A 50 14.27 -19.16 0.19
C ILE A 50 15.38 -19.24 -0.87
N THR A 51 16.14 -20.34 -0.89
CA THR A 51 17.23 -20.53 -1.86
C THR A 51 16.68 -20.54 -3.29
N GLN A 52 15.55 -21.19 -3.52
CA GLN A 52 14.91 -21.21 -4.84
C GLN A 52 14.43 -19.81 -5.24
N ALA A 53 13.87 -19.04 -4.31
CA ALA A 53 13.47 -17.66 -4.57
C ALA A 53 14.66 -16.78 -5.00
N GLU A 54 15.80 -16.92 -4.34
CA GLU A 54 17.04 -16.21 -4.72
C GLU A 54 17.53 -16.63 -6.11
N SER A 55 17.43 -17.93 -6.44
CA SER A 55 17.72 -18.42 -7.78
C SER A 55 16.80 -17.77 -8.83
N GLU A 56 15.50 -17.69 -8.57
CA GLU A 56 14.56 -17.03 -9.48
C GLU A 56 14.83 -15.51 -9.58
N MET A 57 15.23 -14.84 -8.48
CA MET A 57 15.67 -13.44 -8.52
C MET A 57 16.89 -13.25 -9.41
N SER A 58 17.89 -14.13 -9.32
CA SER A 58 19.09 -14.07 -10.18
C SER A 58 18.77 -14.25 -11.68
N LYS A 59 17.64 -14.91 -11.99
CA LYS A 59 17.12 -15.09 -13.35
C LYS A 59 16.19 -13.95 -13.78
N GLY A 60 16.00 -12.92 -12.96
CA GLY A 60 15.06 -11.82 -13.21
C GLY A 60 13.59 -12.20 -13.06
N ARG A 61 13.28 -13.38 -12.54
CA ARG A 61 11.91 -13.92 -12.40
C ARG A 61 11.32 -13.55 -11.04
N ARG A 62 11.13 -12.25 -10.85
CA ARG A 62 10.69 -11.65 -9.59
C ARG A 62 9.39 -12.22 -9.05
N ASP A 63 8.36 -12.35 -9.89
CA ASP A 63 7.05 -12.81 -9.45
C ASP A 63 7.12 -14.25 -8.91
N GLN A 64 7.97 -15.09 -9.50
CA GLN A 64 8.20 -16.46 -9.04
C GLN A 64 8.95 -16.47 -7.71
N ALA A 65 9.96 -15.61 -7.55
CA ALA A 65 10.66 -15.45 -6.27
C ALA A 65 9.71 -14.99 -5.16
N ILE A 66 8.86 -14.00 -5.42
CA ILE A 66 7.86 -13.52 -4.46
C ILE A 66 6.85 -14.62 -4.13
N ALA A 67 6.43 -15.44 -5.10
CA ALA A 67 5.53 -16.56 -4.85
C ALA A 67 6.16 -17.60 -3.90
N LEU A 68 7.43 -17.95 -4.11
CA LEU A 68 8.19 -18.86 -3.25
C LEU A 68 8.39 -18.30 -1.84
N LEU A 69 8.69 -17.00 -1.71
CA LEU A 69 8.81 -16.34 -0.41
C LEU A 69 7.46 -16.27 0.33
N ASN A 70 6.36 -16.06 -0.38
CA ASN A 70 5.03 -16.13 0.22
C ASN A 70 4.68 -17.55 0.68
N GLN A 71 5.12 -18.58 -0.05
CA GLN A 71 4.98 -19.96 0.40
C GLN A 71 5.81 -20.20 1.67
N ALA A 72 7.07 -19.75 1.70
CA ALA A 72 7.92 -19.84 2.88
C ALA A 72 7.29 -19.14 4.09
N ALA A 73 6.68 -17.97 3.89
CA ALA A 73 5.95 -17.25 4.93
C ALA A 73 4.71 -17.99 5.46
N LYS A 74 4.03 -18.77 4.61
CA LYS A 74 2.90 -19.62 5.01
C LYS A 74 3.36 -20.85 5.80
N GLU A 75 4.48 -21.44 5.40
CA GLU A 75 5.06 -22.62 6.06
C GLU A 75 5.71 -22.27 7.40
N SER A 76 6.22 -21.06 7.57
CA SER A 76 6.75 -20.56 8.84
C SER A 76 6.21 -19.15 9.16
N PRO A 77 4.97 -19.06 9.71
CA PRO A 77 4.31 -17.78 9.94
C PRO A 77 4.99 -16.86 10.95
N THR A 78 5.86 -17.38 11.81
CA THR A 78 6.61 -16.60 12.80
C THR A 78 7.98 -16.17 12.31
N ASN A 79 8.45 -16.69 11.17
CA ASN A 79 9.77 -16.36 10.63
C ASN A 79 9.73 -15.02 9.90
N VAL A 80 10.63 -14.12 10.30
CA VAL A 80 10.77 -12.77 9.75
C VAL A 80 11.40 -12.75 8.35
N THR A 81 12.22 -13.76 8.02
CA THR A 81 13.11 -13.78 6.86
C THR A 81 12.38 -13.66 5.52
N PRO A 82 11.29 -14.40 5.25
CA PRO A 82 10.60 -14.28 3.97
C PRO A 82 10.02 -12.87 3.74
N TRP A 83 9.51 -12.23 4.80
CA TRP A 83 8.94 -10.88 4.72
C TRP A 83 9.99 -9.81 4.45
N LEU A 84 11.16 -9.90 5.08
CA LEU A 84 12.29 -9.02 4.78
C LEU A 84 12.74 -9.14 3.33
N LYS A 85 12.85 -10.37 2.81
CA LYS A 85 13.22 -10.58 1.40
C LYS A 85 12.17 -10.01 0.45
N ILE A 86 10.88 -10.22 0.71
CA ILE A 86 9.79 -9.60 -0.07
C ILE A 86 9.87 -8.06 -0.01
N ALA A 87 10.11 -7.49 1.17
CA ALA A 87 10.20 -6.05 1.36
C ALA A 87 11.37 -5.43 0.58
N ASN A 88 12.54 -6.08 0.60
CA ASN A 88 13.71 -5.66 -0.18
C ASN A 88 13.44 -5.75 -1.69
N ILE A 89 12.86 -6.85 -2.17
CA ILE A 89 12.50 -6.99 -3.59
C ILE A 89 11.63 -5.82 -4.05
N TRP A 90 10.58 -5.47 -3.28
CA TRP A 90 9.73 -4.35 -3.64
C TRP A 90 10.42 -2.98 -3.51
N PHE A 91 11.34 -2.85 -2.57
CA PHE A 91 12.14 -1.64 -2.39
C PHE A 91 13.02 -1.37 -3.60
N ASP A 92 13.72 -2.42 -4.07
CA ASP A 92 14.62 -2.36 -5.22
C ASP A 92 13.87 -2.04 -6.51
N GLU A 93 12.62 -2.51 -6.64
CA GLU A 93 11.72 -2.16 -7.74
C GLU A 93 11.19 -0.72 -7.71
N GLY A 94 11.44 0.01 -6.63
CA GLY A 94 10.82 1.31 -6.44
C GLY A 94 9.33 1.26 -6.10
N ASN A 95 8.77 0.06 -5.87
CA ASN A 95 7.42 -0.14 -5.38
C ASN A 95 7.39 -0.03 -3.85
N TYR A 96 7.62 1.20 -3.38
CA TYR A 96 7.67 1.53 -1.96
C TYR A 96 6.38 1.18 -1.19
N PRO A 97 5.15 1.32 -1.74
CA PRO A 97 3.95 0.87 -1.05
C PRO A 97 3.94 -0.63 -0.71
N SER A 98 4.33 -1.49 -1.66
CA SER A 98 4.42 -2.93 -1.41
C SER A 98 5.57 -3.28 -0.46
N SER A 99 6.69 -2.55 -0.51
CA SER A 99 7.79 -2.69 0.44
C SER A 99 7.33 -2.37 1.88
N ILE A 100 6.57 -1.29 2.07
CA ILE A 100 5.98 -0.90 3.37
C ILE A 100 5.10 -2.01 3.94
N LEU A 101 4.24 -2.62 3.11
CA LEU A 101 3.36 -3.71 3.57
C LEU A 101 4.19 -4.90 4.07
N ALA A 102 5.17 -5.35 3.29
CA ALA A 102 6.02 -6.48 3.67
C ALA A 102 6.94 -6.17 4.88
N ALA A 103 7.44 -4.93 4.99
CA ALA A 103 8.21 -4.51 6.15
C ALA A 103 7.35 -4.50 7.43
N ASN A 104 6.08 -4.10 7.35
CA ASN A 104 5.16 -4.21 8.49
C ASN A 104 4.87 -5.66 8.87
N GLU A 105 4.74 -6.56 7.90
CA GLU A 105 4.62 -8.01 8.19
C GLU A 105 5.88 -8.54 8.88
N ALA A 106 7.08 -8.08 8.50
CA ALA A 106 8.30 -8.41 9.21
C ALA A 106 8.27 -7.89 10.66
N LEU A 107 7.86 -6.64 10.88
CA LEU A 107 7.74 -6.03 12.21
C LEU A 107 6.65 -6.66 13.09
N ALA A 108 5.60 -7.21 12.49
CA ALA A 108 4.58 -7.97 13.21
C ALA A 108 5.15 -9.26 13.83
N ARG A 109 6.25 -9.77 13.28
CA ARG A 109 6.96 -10.97 13.78
C ARG A 109 8.13 -10.60 14.69
N ASP A 110 8.89 -9.59 14.31
CA ASP A 110 9.98 -9.02 15.09
C ASP A 110 9.94 -7.48 15.06
N ASN A 111 9.33 -6.90 16.09
CA ASN A 111 9.21 -5.45 16.23
C ASN A 111 10.57 -4.74 16.48
N ASN A 112 11.63 -5.48 16.78
CA ASN A 112 12.97 -4.92 17.00
C ASN A 112 13.86 -4.99 15.77
N ASN A 113 13.37 -5.58 14.67
CA ASN A 113 14.12 -5.74 13.44
C ASN A 113 14.51 -4.38 12.83
N GLN A 114 15.81 -4.09 12.80
CA GLN A 114 16.32 -2.79 12.33
C GLN A 114 16.23 -2.66 10.80
N GLU A 115 16.38 -3.76 10.06
CA GLU A 115 16.28 -3.76 8.60
C GLU A 115 14.85 -3.41 8.16
N ALA A 116 13.84 -4.04 8.75
CA ALA A 116 12.43 -3.73 8.47
C ALA A 116 12.08 -2.26 8.82
N LYS A 117 12.60 -1.74 9.94
CA LYS A 117 12.44 -0.32 10.31
C LYS A 117 13.06 0.61 9.27
N SER A 118 14.27 0.29 8.79
CA SER A 118 14.95 1.07 7.75
C SER A 118 14.15 1.07 6.44
N LEU A 119 13.70 -0.10 5.98
CA LEU A 119 12.87 -0.25 4.79
C LEU A 119 11.57 0.55 4.90
N LEU A 120 10.88 0.48 6.05
CA LEU A 120 9.66 1.22 6.32
C LEU A 120 9.90 2.74 6.23
N VAL A 121 10.93 3.24 6.92
CA VAL A 121 11.26 4.67 6.96
C VAL A 121 11.63 5.17 5.57
N VAL A 122 12.59 4.52 4.89
CA VAL A 122 13.08 5.00 3.59
C VAL A 122 11.99 4.90 2.52
N SER A 123 11.20 3.82 2.51
CA SER A 123 10.05 3.68 1.61
C SER A 123 9.00 4.76 1.86
N GLY A 124 8.63 4.99 3.13
CA GLY A 124 7.66 6.00 3.52
C GLY A 124 8.10 7.41 3.11
N LEU A 125 9.38 7.76 3.33
CA LEU A 125 9.95 9.04 2.91
C LEU A 125 9.91 9.23 1.39
N ARG A 126 10.22 8.18 0.61
CA ARG A 126 10.15 8.26 -0.85
C ARG A 126 8.71 8.39 -1.36
N VAL A 127 7.74 7.73 -0.73
CA VAL A 127 6.31 7.90 -1.03
C VAL A 127 5.88 9.35 -0.72
N ALA A 128 6.23 9.86 0.46
CA ALA A 128 5.90 11.22 0.85
C ALA A 128 6.53 12.27 -0.09
N ALA A 129 7.79 12.09 -0.47
CA ALA A 129 8.48 12.96 -1.43
C ALA A 129 7.76 13.01 -2.78
N LYS A 130 7.36 11.85 -3.33
CA LYS A 130 6.57 11.78 -4.56
C LYS A 130 5.21 12.49 -4.41
N ALA A 131 4.54 12.35 -3.27
CA ALA A 131 3.27 13.02 -3.01
C ALA A 131 3.41 14.56 -2.96
N VAL A 132 4.48 15.06 -2.32
CA VAL A 132 4.75 16.51 -2.23
C VAL A 132 5.08 17.12 -3.59
N GLN A 133 5.71 16.37 -4.51
CA GLN A 133 5.90 16.81 -5.91
C GLN A 133 4.57 17.07 -6.63
N GLY A 134 3.48 16.42 -6.21
CA GLY A 134 2.14 16.62 -6.76
C GLY A 134 1.44 17.90 -6.30
N LEU A 135 2.00 18.64 -5.32
CA LEU A 135 1.42 19.86 -4.75
C LEU A 135 1.73 21.14 -5.56
N VAL A 136 2.26 21.00 -6.78
CA VAL A 136 2.62 22.13 -7.65
C VAL A 136 1.38 23.01 -7.90
N PRO A 137 1.52 24.36 -7.92
CA PRO A 137 0.40 25.31 -7.82
C PRO A 137 -0.72 25.21 -8.86
N HIS A 138 -0.52 24.46 -9.95
CA HIS A 138 -1.48 24.30 -11.03
C HIS A 138 -2.37 23.05 -10.91
N ASN A 139 -2.16 22.22 -9.88
CA ASN A 139 -2.99 21.06 -9.63
C ASN A 139 -3.87 21.31 -8.39
N PRO A 140 -5.20 21.45 -8.54
CA PRO A 140 -6.09 21.62 -7.38
C PRO A 140 -6.06 20.34 -6.55
N VAL A 141 -5.35 20.40 -5.43
CA VAL A 141 -5.30 19.35 -4.40
C VAL A 141 -6.12 19.78 -3.18
N ASN A 142 -6.31 18.87 -2.23
CA ASN A 142 -6.96 19.16 -0.95
C ASN A 142 -6.41 20.47 -0.35
N PRO A 143 -7.26 21.44 0.06
CA PRO A 143 -6.84 22.71 0.65
C PRO A 143 -5.84 22.58 1.81
N ASN A 144 -5.93 21.49 2.59
CA ASN A 144 -5.06 21.23 3.73
C ASN A 144 -3.75 20.52 3.37
N ALA A 145 -3.59 20.00 2.15
CA ALA A 145 -2.41 19.22 1.75
C ALA A 145 -1.11 20.02 1.87
N ARG A 146 -1.18 21.34 1.64
CA ARG A 146 -0.03 22.24 1.81
C ARG A 146 0.39 22.34 3.29
N GLN A 147 -0.58 22.50 4.19
CA GLN A 147 -0.31 22.58 5.63
C GLN A 147 0.29 21.28 6.18
N GLU A 148 -0.21 20.13 5.72
CA GLU A 148 0.34 18.83 6.11
C GLU A 148 1.79 18.64 5.63
N ALA A 149 2.11 19.06 4.41
CA ALA A 149 3.48 19.01 3.91
C ALA A 149 4.45 19.89 4.71
N GLU A 150 3.99 21.07 5.15
CA GLU A 150 4.75 21.96 6.04
C GLU A 150 5.00 21.32 7.41
N ASN A 151 3.96 20.70 8.00
CA ASN A 151 4.06 19.97 9.26
C ASN A 151 5.06 18.81 9.17
N LEU A 152 4.96 18.00 8.12
CA LEU A 152 5.89 16.91 7.85
C LEU A 152 7.34 17.41 7.76
N THR A 153 7.57 18.50 7.01
CA THR A 153 8.91 19.10 6.84
C THR A 153 9.48 19.57 8.18
N LYS A 154 8.63 20.15 9.05
CA LYS A 154 9.03 20.56 10.40
C LYS A 154 9.42 19.36 11.27
N SER A 155 8.64 18.28 11.23
CA SER A 155 8.94 17.05 11.97
C SER A 155 10.24 16.39 11.49
N LEU A 156 10.46 16.31 10.17
CA LEU A 156 11.71 15.79 9.59
C LEU A 156 12.92 16.59 10.07
N ARG A 157 12.82 17.92 10.03
CA ARG A 157 13.86 18.81 10.53
C ARG A 157 14.21 18.56 11.98
N GLN A 158 13.19 18.42 12.83
CA GLN A 158 13.36 18.13 14.25
C GLN A 158 14.05 16.78 14.47
N ALA A 159 13.64 15.74 13.74
CA ALA A 159 14.23 14.41 13.82
C ALA A 159 15.71 14.39 13.40
N LEU A 160 16.09 15.21 12.40
CA LEU A 160 17.47 15.35 11.92
C LEU A 160 18.32 16.30 12.76
N GLY A 161 17.73 17.02 13.73
CA GLY A 161 18.43 18.02 14.55
C GLY A 161 18.81 19.31 13.80
N GLU A 162 18.35 19.49 12.56
CA GLU A 162 18.82 20.55 11.66
C GLU A 162 17.93 21.80 11.76
N LYS A 163 18.04 22.58 12.83
CA LYS A 163 17.06 23.66 13.14
C LYS A 163 17.01 24.82 12.11
N VAL A 164 17.95 24.95 11.19
CA VAL A 164 18.12 26.13 10.31
C VAL A 164 18.38 25.70 8.86
N LEU A 165 17.57 26.22 7.92
CA LEU A 165 17.55 25.77 6.51
C LEU A 165 18.61 26.46 5.63
N VAL A 166 19.10 27.63 6.04
CA VAL A 166 20.18 28.40 5.38
C VAL A 166 20.71 29.34 6.48
N PRO A 167 22.02 29.44 6.76
CA PRO A 167 22.52 30.61 7.48
C PRO A 167 22.02 31.83 6.73
N ALA A 168 21.27 32.73 7.38
CA ALA A 168 21.01 34.01 6.77
C ALA A 168 22.39 34.63 6.51
N ASP A 169 22.82 34.73 5.26
CA ASP A 169 24.03 35.46 4.92
C ASP A 169 23.88 36.85 5.56
N PRO A 170 24.75 37.26 6.49
CA PRO A 170 24.69 38.61 7.03
C PRO A 170 25.01 39.68 5.96
N GLU A 171 25.37 39.28 4.74
CA GLU A 171 25.68 40.17 3.63
C GLU A 171 24.55 40.27 2.61
N LYS A 172 23.47 40.96 2.99
CA LYS A 172 22.79 41.98 2.16
C LYS A 172 21.60 42.59 2.92
N SER A 173 21.86 43.02 4.16
CA SER A 173 21.22 44.25 4.63
C SER A 173 21.87 45.41 3.85
N VAL A 174 21.44 45.62 2.60
CA VAL A 174 21.65 46.92 1.96
C VAL A 174 20.75 47.87 2.71
N SER A 175 21.37 48.53 3.70
CA SER A 175 20.90 49.72 4.35
C SER A 175 20.11 50.59 3.37
N GLN A 176 18.77 50.54 3.47
CA GLN A 176 17.91 51.49 2.79
C GLN A 176 18.09 52.82 3.50
N ALA A 177 19.15 53.54 3.13
CA ALA A 177 19.27 54.95 3.46
C ALA A 177 18.05 55.68 2.88
N PRO A 178 17.39 56.56 3.66
CA PRO A 178 16.16 57.20 3.23
C PRO A 178 16.49 58.13 2.06
N ARG A 179 16.08 57.76 0.85
CA ARG A 179 16.10 58.66 -0.32
C ARG A 179 15.19 59.83 -0.01
N GLN A 180 15.78 60.96 0.35
CA GLN A 180 15.08 62.24 0.41
C GLN A 180 14.46 62.52 -0.97
N ARG A 181 13.14 62.39 -1.06
CA ARG A 181 12.35 62.82 -2.21
C ARG A 181 12.44 64.34 -2.29
N LYS A 182 13.35 64.88 -3.11
CA LYS A 182 13.23 66.26 -3.59
C LYS A 182 11.94 66.35 -4.41
N LYS A 183 10.95 67.06 -3.87
CA LYS A 183 9.78 67.53 -4.61
C LYS A 183 10.27 68.45 -5.73
N VAL A 184 10.30 67.96 -6.97
CA VAL A 184 10.29 68.83 -8.14
C VAL A 184 8.84 69.00 -8.54
N ALA A 185 8.38 70.24 -8.41
CA ALA A 185 7.06 70.69 -8.81
C ALA A 185 6.85 70.43 -10.31
N VAL A 186 5.86 69.62 -10.66
CA VAL A 186 5.22 69.72 -11.97
C VAL A 186 3.95 70.51 -11.77
N ARG A 187 4.10 71.83 -11.90
CA ARG A 187 3.02 72.74 -12.25
C ARG A 187 3.20 73.03 -13.74
N ALA A 188 2.09 72.99 -14.48
CA ALA A 188 1.94 73.24 -15.92
C ALA A 188 1.95 71.99 -16.83
N ALA A 189 0.79 71.34 -16.92
CA ALA A 189 0.14 71.04 -18.20
C ALA A 189 -1.32 70.62 -17.96
N GLU A 190 -2.10 71.52 -17.35
CA GLU A 190 -3.56 71.51 -17.46
C GLU A 190 -3.92 72.40 -18.65
N LYS A 191 -4.05 71.82 -19.85
CA LYS A 191 -5.07 72.17 -20.86
C LYS A 191 -4.79 71.46 -22.19
N ALA A 192 -5.90 71.06 -22.82
CA ALA A 192 -6.08 70.42 -24.13
C ALA A 192 -6.03 68.88 -24.06
N VAL A 193 -7.12 68.12 -24.21
CA VAL A 193 -8.51 68.43 -24.58
C VAL A 193 -9.40 67.37 -23.94
N LYS A 194 -10.41 67.87 -23.22
CA LYS A 194 -11.63 67.18 -22.82
C LYS A 194 -12.60 67.25 -24.01
N ALA A 195 -12.88 66.12 -24.65
CA ALA A 195 -14.02 65.83 -25.54
C ALA A 195 -13.67 64.52 -26.27
N ALA A 196 -14.43 63.44 -26.30
CA ALA A 196 -15.81 63.23 -25.93
C ALA A 196 -15.94 61.78 -25.46
N GLU A 197 -16.40 61.61 -24.23
CA GLU A 197 -17.20 60.46 -23.85
C GLU A 197 -18.62 60.74 -24.36
N GLU A 198 -19.38 59.67 -24.60
CA GLU A 198 -20.80 59.65 -24.94
C GLU A 198 -21.16 59.63 -26.44
N THR A 199 -21.25 58.42 -26.99
CA THR A 199 -22.50 57.96 -27.65
C THR A 199 -22.60 56.45 -27.54
N VAL A 200 -23.45 56.00 -26.62
CA VAL A 200 -24.10 54.69 -26.66
C VAL A 200 -25.27 54.82 -27.62
N ALA A 201 -25.30 54.02 -28.69
CA ALA A 201 -26.43 53.18 -29.08
C ALA A 201 -26.37 52.72 -30.55
N LYS A 202 -26.54 51.40 -30.67
CA LYS A 202 -27.35 50.68 -31.66
C LYS A 202 -26.67 49.99 -32.87
N GLU A 203 -26.99 48.69 -32.91
CA GLU A 203 -27.17 47.80 -34.05
C GLU A 203 -25.93 47.14 -34.70
N SER A 204 -25.72 45.88 -34.28
CA SER A 204 -25.63 44.64 -35.09
C SER A 204 -24.87 44.69 -36.42
N HIS A 205 -23.99 43.73 -36.68
CA HIS A 205 -24.15 42.70 -37.72
C HIS A 205 -23.19 41.51 -37.46
N SER A 206 -23.68 40.34 -37.87
CA SER A 206 -23.15 38.97 -37.84
C SER A 206 -21.71 38.79 -38.36
N VAL A 207 -20.95 37.76 -37.92
CA VAL A 207 -20.63 36.50 -38.64
C VAL A 207 -19.54 35.69 -37.87
N ALA A 208 -19.67 34.35 -37.91
CA ALA A 208 -18.62 33.31 -37.81
C ALA A 208 -18.23 32.71 -36.45
N ALA A 209 -18.78 31.51 -36.22
CA ALA A 209 -18.24 30.46 -35.35
C ALA A 209 -16.93 29.85 -35.92
N PRO A 210 -16.18 29.10 -35.10
CA PRO A 210 -15.85 27.75 -35.51
C PRO A 210 -16.25 26.67 -34.49
N GLN A 211 -16.68 25.58 -35.09
CA GLN A 211 -17.23 24.33 -34.60
C GLN A 211 -16.43 23.66 -33.47
N ALA A 212 -17.19 23.18 -32.47
CA ALA A 212 -16.74 22.27 -31.45
C ALA A 212 -16.52 20.86 -32.03
N GLY A 213 -15.36 20.28 -31.72
CA GLY A 213 -15.03 18.89 -32.00
C GLY A 213 -15.91 17.93 -31.18
N ASN A 214 -16.51 17.02 -31.92
CA ASN A 214 -17.41 15.94 -31.52
C ASN A 214 -16.80 15.01 -30.46
N VAL A 215 -17.39 14.96 -29.26
CA VAL A 215 -17.14 13.91 -28.26
C VAL A 215 -18.19 12.81 -28.47
N GLN A 216 -17.79 11.70 -29.05
CA GLN A 216 -18.62 10.49 -29.12
C GLN A 216 -18.81 9.91 -27.72
N LYS A 217 -20.06 9.99 -27.27
CA LYS A 217 -20.61 9.37 -26.08
C LYS A 217 -20.62 7.84 -26.24
N ILE A 218 -19.62 7.16 -25.69
CA ILE A 218 -19.66 5.71 -25.51
C ILE A 218 -20.55 5.45 -24.29
N SER A 219 -21.79 5.05 -24.58
CA SER A 219 -22.75 4.61 -23.58
C SER A 219 -22.55 3.12 -23.36
N VAL A 220 -21.83 2.73 -22.31
CA VAL A 220 -21.79 1.33 -21.88
C VAL A 220 -23.02 1.08 -21.01
N THR A 221 -24.03 0.47 -21.61
CA THR A 221 -25.17 -0.14 -20.90
C THR A 221 -24.70 -1.47 -20.33
N VAL A 222 -24.62 -1.57 -19.00
CA VAL A 222 -24.55 -2.85 -18.30
C VAL A 222 -25.90 -3.08 -17.63
N GLU A 223 -26.70 -3.98 -18.20
CA GLU A 223 -27.81 -4.60 -17.50
C GLU A 223 -27.27 -5.50 -16.36
N PRO A 224 -27.84 -5.45 -15.15
CA PRO A 224 -27.73 -6.53 -14.18
C PRO A 224 -29.05 -7.31 -14.13
N LYS A 225 -29.02 -8.58 -14.54
CA LYS A 225 -30.12 -9.54 -14.34
C LYS A 225 -29.67 -10.64 -13.36
N VAL A 226 -30.04 -10.44 -12.09
CA VAL A 226 -30.46 -11.44 -11.07
C VAL A 226 -29.37 -12.42 -10.53
N GLY A 227 -29.16 -12.58 -9.21
CA GLY A 227 -29.86 -11.96 -8.08
C GLY A 227 -29.47 -12.49 -6.69
N ILE A 228 -30.31 -12.03 -5.76
CA ILE A 228 -30.58 -12.48 -4.38
C ILE A 228 -29.62 -11.98 -3.28
N SER A 229 -30.27 -11.17 -2.44
CA SER A 229 -29.88 -10.38 -1.29
C SER A 229 -29.48 -11.19 -0.06
N ALA A 230 -28.40 -10.77 0.61
CA ALA A 230 -28.28 -10.86 2.05
C ALA A 230 -27.62 -9.54 2.54
N ASP A 231 -28.40 -8.72 3.24
CA ASP A 231 -27.93 -7.46 3.84
C ASP A 231 -26.92 -7.73 4.96
N PRO A 232 -25.65 -7.28 4.84
CA PRO A 232 -24.58 -7.65 5.78
C PRO A 232 -24.58 -6.85 7.09
N PHE A 233 -25.54 -5.95 7.31
CA PHE A 233 -25.53 -5.01 8.46
C PHE A 233 -26.72 -5.15 9.41
N LYS A 234 -27.51 -6.24 9.32
CA LYS A 234 -28.71 -6.40 10.15
C LYS A 234 -28.45 -6.92 11.57
N SER A 235 -27.19 -7.14 11.96
CA SER A 235 -26.81 -7.67 13.28
C SER A 235 -26.27 -6.63 14.27
N LEU A 236 -26.40 -5.34 13.95
CA LEU A 236 -25.99 -4.25 14.85
C LEU A 236 -27.21 -3.45 15.31
N LYS A 237 -28.01 -4.05 16.18
CA LYS A 237 -28.93 -3.37 17.11
C LYS A 237 -29.21 -4.28 18.30
#